data_AF-A0A414STA0-F1
#
_entry.id   AF-A0A414STA0-F1
#
_cell.length_a   1.000
_cell.length_b   1.000
_cell.length_c   1.000
_cell.angle_alpha   90.00
_cell.angle_beta   90.00
_cell.angle_gamma   90.00
#
_symmetry.space_group_name_H-M   'P 1'
#
loop_
_entity.id
_entity.type
_entity.pdbx_description
1 polymer ?
#
loop_
_entity_poly.entity_id
_entity_poly.type
_entity_poly.pdbx_seq_one_letter_code
_entity_poly.pdbx_strand_id
1 'polypeptide(L)'
;MTEHRRGRKAEYTDRPLTEEEKIFAEEHHDMIYRYLRIHGLSIDPWYDILIIPYLQAVKKYHTYEHLQKLKFDQIFFRTLDNARSNHYRDMNRQKRRPEGKVVSFDEVISSIYRDNENGACMEILGGVSENYHNTIEHQIIDKLELDNLMDEFDRDNQRKILELLIVGYSQKEIRKLLEINLYRWKKLMTDTKVLVEKYLDEYYND
;
A
#
# COMPACT_ATOMS: atom_id res chain seq x y z
N MET A 1 -43.97 -4.81 7.06
CA MET A 1 -42.72 -4.66 7.82
C MET A 1 -41.61 -5.31 7.02
N THR A 2 -40.78 -4.51 6.34
CA THR A 2 -39.69 -5.00 5.49
C THR A 2 -38.40 -4.93 6.29
N GLU A 3 -37.85 -6.09 6.68
CA GLU A 3 -36.53 -6.20 7.32
C GLU A 3 -35.46 -5.54 6.43
N HIS A 4 -34.87 -4.44 6.89
CA HIS A 4 -33.65 -3.89 6.29
C HIS A 4 -32.44 -4.71 6.75
N ARG A 5 -32.16 -5.80 6.05
CA ARG A 5 -30.92 -6.58 6.25
C ARG A 5 -29.72 -5.78 5.75
N ARG A 6 -28.88 -5.30 6.68
CA ARG A 6 -27.59 -4.67 6.37
C ARG A 6 -26.77 -5.59 5.46
N GLY A 7 -26.39 -5.10 4.27
CA GLY A 7 -25.46 -5.78 3.37
C GLY A 7 -26.05 -6.33 2.06
N ARG A 8 -27.37 -6.35 1.87
CA ARG A 8 -27.95 -6.75 0.58
C ARG A 8 -27.98 -5.54 -0.38
N LYS A 9 -27.22 -5.61 -1.47
CA LYS A 9 -27.34 -4.66 -2.58
C LYS A 9 -28.74 -4.76 -3.19
N ALA A 10 -29.29 -3.62 -3.61
CA ALA A 10 -30.59 -3.62 -4.27
C ALA A 10 -30.46 -4.19 -5.69
N GLU A 11 -31.46 -4.93 -6.15
CA GLU A 11 -31.43 -5.64 -7.43
C GLU A 11 -31.12 -4.72 -8.63
N TYR A 12 -31.60 -3.48 -8.59
CA TYR A 12 -31.38 -2.51 -9.66
C TYR A 12 -29.94 -2.01 -9.77
N THR A 13 -29.07 -2.23 -8.78
CA THR A 13 -27.74 -1.61 -8.79
C THR A 13 -26.83 -2.17 -9.87
N ASP A 14 -26.98 -3.45 -10.19
CA ASP A 14 -26.01 -4.22 -10.99
C ASP A 14 -26.48 -4.47 -12.44
N ARG A 15 -27.73 -4.13 -12.79
CA ARG A 15 -28.25 -4.22 -14.17
C ARG A 15 -27.99 -2.93 -14.98
N PRO A 16 -27.93 -2.98 -16.33
CA PRO A 16 -27.94 -1.77 -17.15
C PRO A 16 -29.25 -0.98 -17.02
N LEU A 17 -29.25 0.28 -17.48
CA LEU A 17 -30.47 1.09 -17.55
C LEU A 17 -31.40 0.53 -18.65
N THR A 18 -32.71 0.55 -18.39
CA THR A 18 -33.72 0.34 -19.44
C THR A 18 -33.80 1.56 -20.34
N GLU A 19 -34.50 1.45 -21.48
CA GLU A 19 -34.59 2.56 -22.42
C GLU A 19 -35.34 3.76 -21.83
N GLU A 20 -36.39 3.50 -21.06
CA GLU A 20 -37.14 4.53 -20.35
C GLU A 20 -36.27 5.24 -19.31
N GLU A 21 -35.44 4.49 -18.58
CA GLU A 21 -34.51 5.05 -17.60
C GLU A 21 -33.42 5.89 -18.25
N LYS A 22 -32.96 5.53 -19.46
CA LYS A 22 -31.97 6.32 -20.20
C LYS A 22 -32.57 7.66 -20.63
N ILE A 23 -33.74 7.63 -21.27
CA ILE A 23 -34.43 8.85 -21.71
C ILE A 23 -34.68 9.76 -20.51
N PHE A 24 -35.20 9.20 -19.41
CA PHE A 24 -35.43 9.96 -18.19
C PHE A 24 -34.13 10.57 -17.62
N ALA A 25 -33.03 9.80 -17.63
CA ALA A 25 -31.74 10.27 -17.17
C ALA A 25 -31.17 11.39 -18.08
N GLU A 26 -31.36 11.30 -19.39
CA GLU A 26 -30.91 12.35 -20.32
C GLU A 26 -31.69 13.64 -20.11
N GLU A 27 -33.02 13.56 -19.94
CA GLU A 27 -33.89 14.72 -19.72
C GLU A 27 -33.61 15.44 -18.39
N HIS A 28 -33.17 14.71 -17.36
CA HIS A 28 -32.93 15.24 -16.00
C HIS A 28 -31.44 15.36 -15.66
N HIS A 29 -30.55 15.25 -16.64
CA HIS A 29 -29.10 15.22 -16.41
C HIS A 29 -28.57 16.56 -15.86
N ASP A 30 -29.18 17.66 -16.25
CA ASP A 30 -28.85 19.02 -15.83
C ASP A 30 -28.93 19.23 -14.31
N MET A 31 -29.75 18.43 -13.63
CA MET A 31 -29.90 18.43 -12.18
C MET A 31 -28.58 18.18 -11.44
N ILE A 32 -27.63 17.43 -12.02
CA ILE A 32 -26.30 17.24 -11.43
C ILE A 32 -25.59 18.58 -11.30
N TYR A 33 -25.55 19.39 -12.36
CA TYR A 33 -24.89 20.70 -12.32
C TYR A 33 -25.58 21.66 -11.35
N ARG A 34 -26.91 21.57 -11.25
CA ARG A 34 -27.67 22.33 -10.23
C ARG A 34 -27.27 21.90 -8.82
N TYR A 35 -27.16 20.60 -8.55
CA TYR A 35 -26.73 20.07 -7.26
C TYR A 35 -25.31 20.55 -6.91
N LEU A 36 -24.37 20.42 -7.86
CA LEU A 36 -22.99 20.89 -7.68
C LEU A 36 -22.94 22.38 -7.32
N ARG A 37 -23.69 23.21 -8.04
CA ARG A 37 -23.77 24.66 -7.79
C ARG A 37 -24.32 24.98 -6.40
N ILE A 38 -25.42 24.33 -5.99
CA ILE A 38 -26.05 24.53 -4.68
C ILE A 38 -25.06 24.21 -3.54
N HIS A 39 -24.21 23.21 -3.75
CA HIS A 39 -23.25 22.75 -2.74
C HIS A 39 -21.83 23.30 -2.91
N GLY A 40 -21.61 24.24 -3.85
CA GLY A 40 -20.29 24.84 -4.10
C GLY A 40 -19.23 23.82 -4.51
N LEU A 41 -19.63 22.75 -5.19
CA LEU A 41 -18.74 21.67 -5.61
C LEU A 41 -18.18 21.96 -7.01
N SER A 42 -16.87 21.76 -7.20
CA SER A 42 -16.23 21.83 -8.52
C SER A 42 -16.74 20.69 -9.41
N ILE A 43 -16.79 20.92 -10.73
CA ILE A 43 -17.23 19.89 -11.68
C ILE A 43 -16.31 18.65 -11.66
N ASP A 44 -15.00 18.87 -11.63
CA ASP A 44 -13.98 17.84 -11.41
C ASP A 44 -13.52 17.97 -9.95
N PRO A 45 -13.59 16.91 -9.11
CA PRO A 45 -13.92 15.50 -9.43
C PRO A 45 -15.38 15.11 -9.18
N TRP A 46 -16.24 16.05 -8.76
CA TRP A 46 -17.55 15.69 -8.22
C TRP A 46 -18.54 15.15 -9.23
N TYR A 47 -18.41 15.51 -10.50
CA TYR A 47 -19.23 14.95 -11.57
C TYR A 47 -19.03 13.43 -11.64
N ASP A 48 -17.78 12.97 -11.71
CA ASP A 48 -17.46 11.54 -11.78
C ASP A 48 -17.88 10.78 -10.51
N ILE A 49 -17.75 11.43 -9.35
CA ILE A 49 -18.18 10.85 -8.07
C ILE A 49 -19.71 10.70 -8.02
N LEU A 50 -20.47 11.64 -8.59
CA LEU A 50 -21.92 11.74 -8.41
C LEU A 50 -22.75 11.22 -9.59
N ILE A 51 -22.17 11.05 -10.79
CA ILE A 51 -22.88 10.53 -11.96
C ILE A 51 -23.39 9.10 -11.73
N ILE A 52 -22.60 8.24 -11.08
CA ILE A 52 -23.05 6.88 -10.75
C ILE A 52 -24.20 6.90 -9.73
N PRO A 53 -24.09 7.58 -8.57
CA PRO A 53 -25.21 7.79 -7.66
C PRO A 53 -26.47 8.39 -8.32
N TYR A 54 -26.30 9.30 -9.27
CA TYR A 54 -27.40 9.87 -10.04
C TYR A 54 -28.16 8.79 -10.83
N LEU A 55 -27.45 7.99 -11.61
CA LEU A 55 -28.06 6.89 -12.37
C LEU A 55 -28.71 5.86 -11.44
N GLN A 56 -28.14 5.64 -10.26
CA GLN A 56 -28.74 4.79 -9.23
C GLN A 56 -30.03 5.40 -8.66
N ALA A 57 -30.12 6.73 -8.56
CA ALA A 57 -31.36 7.41 -8.17
C ALA A 57 -32.46 7.23 -9.22
N VAL A 58 -32.13 7.34 -10.52
CA VAL A 58 -33.05 7.10 -11.63
C VAL A 58 -33.60 5.68 -11.58
N LYS A 59 -32.72 4.67 -11.46
CA LYS A 59 -33.12 3.26 -11.34
C LYS A 59 -33.99 3.02 -10.11
N LYS A 60 -33.60 3.60 -8.97
CA LYS A 60 -34.35 3.49 -7.71
C LYS A 60 -35.76 4.06 -7.83
N TYR A 61 -35.91 5.19 -8.53
CA TYR A 61 -37.20 5.83 -8.76
C TYR A 61 -38.13 4.97 -9.64
N HIS A 62 -37.60 4.37 -10.70
CA HIS A 62 -38.37 3.50 -11.59
C HIS A 62 -38.68 2.13 -10.97
N THR A 63 -37.78 1.60 -10.13
CA THR A 63 -37.95 0.27 -9.51
C THR A 63 -39.01 0.26 -8.41
N TYR A 64 -39.16 1.36 -7.65
CA TYR A 64 -40.06 1.41 -6.51
C TYR A 64 -41.26 2.33 -6.76
N GLU A 65 -42.41 1.75 -7.08
CA GLU A 65 -43.66 2.48 -7.35
C GLU A 65 -44.04 3.50 -6.27
N HIS A 66 -43.81 3.17 -4.99
CA HIS A 66 -44.13 4.10 -3.90
C HIS A 66 -43.27 5.38 -3.90
N LEU A 67 -42.09 5.36 -4.53
CA LEU A 67 -41.23 6.54 -4.68
C LEU A 67 -41.69 7.43 -5.83
N GLN A 68 -42.43 6.90 -6.81
CA GLN A 68 -43.01 7.68 -7.91
C GLN A 68 -44.12 8.63 -7.45
N LYS A 69 -44.61 8.47 -6.22
CA LYS A 69 -45.52 9.42 -5.55
C LYS A 69 -44.81 10.70 -5.10
N LEU A 70 -43.48 10.68 -5.04
CA LEU A 70 -42.64 11.81 -4.65
C LEU A 70 -42.03 12.44 -5.90
N LYS A 71 -41.58 13.71 -5.79
CA LYS A 71 -40.82 14.33 -6.88
C LYS A 71 -39.46 13.66 -6.99
N PHE A 72 -39.01 13.40 -8.22
CA PHE A 72 -37.70 12.80 -8.47
C PHE A 72 -36.57 13.57 -7.76
N ASP A 73 -36.61 14.92 -7.75
CA ASP A 73 -35.71 15.79 -7.00
C ASP A 73 -35.46 15.29 -5.58
N GLN A 74 -36.50 14.89 -4.84
CA GLN A 74 -36.35 14.46 -3.45
C GLN A 74 -35.53 13.18 -3.33
N ILE A 75 -35.72 12.24 -4.27
CA ILE A 75 -34.99 10.97 -4.32
C ILE A 75 -33.55 11.21 -4.78
N PHE A 76 -33.38 12.04 -5.79
CA PHE A 76 -32.10 12.50 -6.33
C PHE A 76 -31.24 13.15 -5.23
N PHE A 77 -31.70 14.24 -4.61
CA PHE A 77 -30.94 14.97 -3.59
C PHE A 77 -30.53 14.05 -2.44
N ARG A 78 -31.45 13.21 -1.94
CA ARG A 78 -31.15 12.28 -0.85
C ARG A 78 -30.09 11.25 -1.23
N THR A 79 -30.08 10.80 -2.48
CA THR A 79 -29.12 9.81 -2.98
C THR A 79 -27.73 10.43 -3.13
N LEU A 80 -27.65 11.65 -3.69
CA LEU A 80 -26.38 12.36 -3.85
C LEU A 80 -25.80 12.82 -2.51
N ASP A 81 -26.62 13.26 -1.55
CA ASP A 81 -26.16 13.61 -0.20
C ASP A 81 -25.48 12.43 0.49
N ASN A 82 -26.06 11.24 0.37
CA ASN A 82 -25.46 10.02 0.91
C ASN A 82 -24.13 9.71 0.22
N ALA A 83 -24.06 9.82 -1.11
CA ALA A 83 -22.84 9.57 -1.86
C ALA A 83 -21.72 10.56 -1.48
N ARG A 84 -22.05 11.85 -1.39
CA ARG A 84 -21.14 12.91 -0.96
C ARG A 84 -20.63 12.69 0.47
N SER A 85 -21.53 12.37 1.40
CA SER A 85 -21.15 12.07 2.79
C SER A 85 -20.24 10.84 2.87
N ASN A 86 -20.55 9.78 2.12
CA ASN A 86 -19.70 8.59 2.04
C ASN A 86 -18.31 8.92 1.46
N HIS A 87 -18.24 9.75 0.42
CA HIS A 87 -16.99 10.18 -0.18
C HIS A 87 -16.12 10.94 0.84
N TYR A 88 -16.68 11.93 1.54
CA TYR A 88 -15.98 12.64 2.60
C TYR A 88 -15.53 11.72 3.73
N ARG A 89 -16.38 10.76 4.14
CA ARG A 89 -15.99 9.77 5.14
C ARG A 89 -14.83 8.91 4.67
N ASP A 90 -14.82 8.47 3.41
CA ASP A 90 -13.76 7.63 2.87
C ASP A 90 -12.44 8.40 2.68
N MET A 91 -12.50 9.70 2.35
CA MET A 91 -11.35 10.61 2.37
C MET A 91 -10.79 10.83 3.77
N ASN A 92 -11.66 10.89 4.79
CA ASN A 92 -11.28 11.13 6.19
C ASN A 92 -11.00 9.85 6.99
N ARG A 93 -10.99 8.66 6.36
CA ARG A 93 -10.59 7.42 7.05
C ARG A 93 -9.11 7.48 7.44
N GLN A 94 -8.76 6.89 8.59
CA GLN A 94 -7.38 6.84 9.11
C GLN A 94 -6.32 6.40 8.09
N LYS A 95 -6.65 5.46 7.18
CA LYS A 95 -5.72 5.04 6.11
C LYS A 95 -5.34 6.17 5.13
N ARG A 96 -6.17 7.20 4.98
CA ARG A 96 -5.96 8.35 4.08
C ARG A 96 -5.68 9.65 4.83
N ARG A 97 -6.08 9.71 6.11
CA ARG A 97 -5.81 10.80 7.04
C ARG A 97 -5.41 10.21 8.39
N PRO A 98 -4.15 9.74 8.53
CA PRO A 98 -3.65 9.28 9.82
C PRO A 98 -3.69 10.42 10.85
N GLU A 99 -3.62 10.09 12.14
CA GLU A 99 -3.61 11.09 13.22
C GLU A 99 -2.37 12.00 13.16
N GLY A 100 -1.29 11.52 12.54
CA GLY A 100 -0.10 12.32 12.21
C GLY A 100 -0.28 13.21 10.98
N LYS A 101 0.62 14.19 10.82
CA LYS A 101 0.66 15.06 9.64
C LYS A 101 1.03 14.23 8.40
N VAL A 102 0.21 14.29 7.36
CA VAL A 102 0.61 13.81 6.02
C VAL A 102 1.58 14.83 5.43
N VAL A 103 2.80 14.38 5.11
CA VAL A 103 3.85 15.22 4.51
C VAL A 103 4.12 14.77 3.07
N SER A 104 4.37 15.74 2.18
CA SER A 104 4.80 15.42 0.81
C SER A 104 6.24 14.94 0.84
N PHE A 105 6.55 13.86 0.10
CA PHE A 105 7.92 13.39 -0.03
C PHE A 105 8.82 14.46 -0.67
N ASP A 106 8.33 15.15 -1.70
CA ASP A 106 9.08 16.21 -2.38
C ASP A 106 9.34 17.43 -1.47
N GLU A 107 8.43 17.70 -0.53
CA GLU A 107 8.61 18.76 0.49
C GLU A 107 9.69 18.35 1.49
N VAL A 108 9.66 17.10 1.96
CA VAL A 108 10.69 16.52 2.82
C VAL A 108 12.05 16.56 2.12
N ILE A 109 12.16 16.02 0.91
CA ILE A 109 13.40 16.01 0.12
C ILE A 109 13.90 17.42 -0.20
N SER A 110 13.01 18.34 -0.60
CA SER A 110 13.38 19.73 -0.87
C SER A 110 13.94 20.44 0.36
N SER A 111 13.44 20.11 1.56
CA SER A 111 13.94 20.69 2.81
C SER A 111 15.33 20.18 3.19
N ILE A 112 15.63 18.89 2.92
CA ILE A 112 16.97 18.28 3.11
C ILE A 112 18.04 19.02 2.29
N TYR A 113 17.71 19.39 1.06
CA TYR A 113 18.66 20.07 0.18
C TYR A 113 18.69 21.60 0.36
N ARG A 114 17.75 22.19 1.12
CA ARG A 114 17.66 23.64 1.31
C ARG A 114 18.19 24.14 2.65
N ASP A 115 18.00 23.40 3.75
CA ASP A 115 18.33 23.90 5.09
C ASP A 115 19.32 23.00 5.84
N ASN A 116 20.53 23.51 6.03
CA ASN A 116 21.53 23.02 6.99
C ASN A 116 21.21 23.46 8.44
N GLU A 117 20.00 23.95 8.72
CA GLU A 117 19.68 24.65 9.99
C GLU A 117 18.36 24.25 10.66
N ASN A 118 17.46 23.49 10.03
CA ASN A 118 16.18 23.13 10.65
C ASN A 118 16.09 21.63 10.96
N GLY A 119 16.48 21.26 12.19
CA GLY A 119 16.51 19.88 12.72
C GLY A 119 15.18 19.11 12.72
N ALA A 120 14.07 19.71 12.28
CA ALA A 120 12.77 19.04 12.17
C ALA A 120 12.75 17.89 11.15
N CYS A 121 13.63 17.92 10.14
CA CYS A 121 13.71 16.86 9.13
C CYS A 121 14.35 15.57 9.68
N MET A 122 15.30 15.70 10.63
CA MET A 122 15.95 14.55 11.27
C MET A 122 15.01 13.79 12.21
N GLU A 123 13.98 14.42 12.77
CA GLU A 123 13.01 13.75 13.65
C GLU A 123 12.01 12.90 12.85
N ILE A 124 11.57 13.38 11.67
CA ILE A 124 10.70 12.64 10.73
C ILE A 124 11.47 11.48 10.09
N LEU A 125 12.73 11.71 9.73
CA LEU A 125 13.60 10.66 9.20
C LEU A 125 14.16 9.76 10.30
N GLY A 126 14.26 10.16 11.57
CA GLY A 126 14.81 9.34 12.65
C GLY A 126 14.15 7.97 12.75
N GLY A 127 12.81 7.92 12.66
CA GLY A 127 12.05 6.67 12.61
C GLY A 127 12.19 5.87 11.31
N VAL A 128 12.68 6.47 10.23
CA VAL A 128 13.06 5.81 8.97
C VAL A 128 14.56 5.45 8.95
N SER A 129 15.38 6.22 9.67
CA SER A 129 16.84 6.23 9.73
C SER A 129 17.39 5.22 10.72
N GLU A 130 16.62 4.83 11.74
CA GLU A 130 16.93 3.64 12.56
C GLU A 130 17.07 2.39 11.67
N ASN A 131 16.40 2.34 10.51
CA ASN A 131 16.55 1.27 9.51
C ASN A 131 17.59 1.57 8.41
N TYR A 132 18.20 2.76 8.41
CA TYR A 132 19.21 3.20 7.43
C TYR A 132 20.61 3.32 8.07
N HIS A 133 20.93 2.46 9.03
CA HIS A 133 22.33 2.15 9.40
C HIS A 133 23.13 1.48 8.26
N ASN A 134 22.65 1.52 7.02
CA ASN A 134 23.34 1.03 5.84
C ASN A 134 23.98 2.19 5.06
N THR A 135 24.76 3.04 5.75
CA THR A 135 25.54 4.08 5.09
C THR A 135 26.51 3.44 4.09
N ILE A 136 26.99 4.21 3.11
CA ILE A 136 28.00 3.71 2.16
C ILE A 136 29.23 3.19 2.92
N GLU A 137 29.59 3.83 4.04
CA GLU A 137 30.67 3.38 4.92
C GLU A 137 30.37 2.00 5.54
N HIS A 138 29.17 1.78 6.10
CA HIS A 138 28.77 0.46 6.61
C HIS A 138 28.78 -0.60 5.50
N GLN A 139 28.30 -0.28 4.30
CA GLN A 139 28.33 -1.22 3.16
C GLN A 139 29.76 -1.59 2.73
N ILE A 140 30.68 -0.63 2.78
CA ILE A 140 32.09 -0.85 2.45
C ILE A 140 32.75 -1.68 3.55
N ILE A 141 32.49 -1.35 4.82
CA ILE A 141 33.01 -2.09 5.98
C ILE A 141 32.51 -3.54 5.94
N ASP A 142 31.20 -3.76 5.84
CA ASP A 142 30.59 -5.10 5.77
C ASP A 142 31.17 -5.92 4.62
N LYS A 143 31.42 -5.29 3.47
CA LYS A 143 32.02 -5.96 2.32
C LYS A 143 33.48 -6.35 2.57
N LEU A 144 34.28 -5.44 3.11
CA LEU A 144 35.70 -5.70 3.42
C LEU A 144 35.84 -6.81 4.48
N GLU A 145 34.98 -6.79 5.50
CA GLU A 145 34.94 -7.82 6.55
C GLU A 145 34.53 -9.18 5.99
N LEU A 146 33.52 -9.21 5.11
CA LEU A 146 33.15 -10.44 4.41
C LEU A 146 34.29 -10.96 3.53
N ASP A 147 35.01 -10.08 2.81
CA ASP A 147 36.15 -10.48 1.99
C ASP A 147 37.30 -11.06 2.84
N ASN A 148 37.61 -10.46 3.99
CA ASN A 148 38.61 -10.97 4.94
C ASN A 148 38.24 -12.35 5.49
N LEU A 149 37.01 -12.50 5.98
CA LEU A 149 36.48 -13.79 6.45
C LEU A 149 36.51 -14.86 5.33
N MET A 150 36.21 -14.45 4.09
CA MET A 150 36.22 -15.34 2.93
C MET A 150 37.62 -15.87 2.57
N ASP A 151 38.67 -15.16 2.99
CA ASP A 151 40.06 -15.57 2.82
C ASP A 151 40.56 -16.50 3.95
N GLU A 152 39.90 -16.52 5.12
CA GLU A 152 40.21 -17.46 6.21
C GLU A 152 39.66 -18.88 5.99
N PHE A 153 38.65 -19.03 5.13
CA PHE A 153 38.09 -20.35 4.81
C PHE A 153 39.05 -21.17 3.93
N ASP A 154 39.93 -21.95 4.56
CA ASP A 154 40.88 -22.82 3.85
C ASP A 154 40.24 -24.15 3.37
N ARG A 155 40.25 -24.32 2.04
CA ARG A 155 40.25 -25.57 1.24
C ARG A 155 39.10 -26.59 1.23
N ASP A 156 38.10 -26.61 2.10
CA ASP A 156 37.14 -27.75 2.16
C ASP A 156 35.70 -27.47 1.63
N ASN A 157 35.56 -26.88 0.43
CA ASN A 157 34.29 -26.40 -0.15
C ASN A 157 33.53 -25.35 0.70
N GLN A 158 34.03 -24.94 1.87
CA GLN A 158 33.36 -24.01 2.80
C GLN A 158 33.11 -22.64 2.17
N ARG A 159 34.14 -22.04 1.55
CA ARG A 159 34.01 -20.78 0.78
C ARG A 159 32.93 -20.89 -0.30
N LYS A 160 32.95 -22.00 -1.06
CA LYS A 160 31.97 -22.25 -2.13
C LYS A 160 30.56 -22.44 -1.59
N ILE A 161 30.40 -23.10 -0.45
CA ILE A 161 29.11 -23.27 0.22
C ILE A 161 28.57 -21.91 0.64
N LEU A 162 29.40 -21.04 1.23
CA LEU A 162 28.97 -19.71 1.67
C LEU A 162 28.58 -18.81 0.48
N GLU A 163 29.38 -18.79 -0.60
CA GLU A 163 29.02 -18.09 -1.84
C GLU A 163 27.65 -18.53 -2.38
N LEU A 164 27.40 -19.83 -2.43
CA LEU A 164 26.13 -20.37 -2.93
C LEU A 164 24.96 -20.03 -2.00
N LEU A 165 25.17 -20.04 -0.68
CA LEU A 165 24.16 -19.61 0.29
C LEU A 165 23.84 -18.11 0.15
N ILE A 166 24.85 -17.25 -0.02
CA ILE A 166 24.68 -15.80 -0.22
C ILE A 166 23.86 -15.52 -1.48
N VAL A 167 24.11 -16.26 -2.56
CA VAL A 167 23.35 -16.15 -3.82
C VAL A 167 21.93 -16.74 -3.71
N GLY A 168 21.64 -17.50 -2.65
CA GLY A 168 20.29 -18.01 -2.35
C GLY A 168 20.03 -19.48 -2.73
N TYR A 169 21.07 -20.27 -3.02
CA TYR A 169 20.91 -21.69 -3.26
C TYR A 169 20.48 -22.43 -1.98
N SER A 170 19.58 -23.40 -2.12
CA SER A 170 19.14 -24.22 -1.00
C SER A 170 20.18 -25.28 -0.63
N GLN A 171 20.17 -25.72 0.63
CA GLN A 171 21.08 -26.78 1.12
C GLN A 171 21.01 -28.07 0.28
N LYS A 172 19.82 -28.40 -0.27
CA LYS A 172 19.64 -29.58 -1.12
C LYS A 172 20.35 -29.42 -2.47
N GLU A 173 20.27 -28.23 -3.05
CA GLU A 173 20.92 -27.91 -4.33
C GLU A 173 22.44 -27.87 -4.18
N ILE A 174 22.93 -27.22 -3.12
CA ILE A 174 24.38 -27.13 -2.85
C ILE A 174 24.98 -28.52 -2.63
N ARG A 175 24.33 -29.38 -1.83
CA ARG A 175 24.80 -30.75 -1.58
C ARG A 175 24.83 -31.61 -2.85
N LYS A 176 23.87 -31.40 -3.77
CA LYS A 176 23.85 -32.07 -5.06
C LYS A 176 24.95 -31.54 -5.98
N LEU A 177 25.17 -30.22 -6.00
CA LEU A 177 26.17 -29.54 -6.82
C LEU A 177 27.60 -29.91 -6.42
N LEU A 178 27.86 -30.03 -5.12
CA LEU A 178 29.18 -30.34 -4.57
C LEU A 178 29.40 -31.83 -4.30
N GLU A 179 28.41 -32.67 -4.63
CA GLU A 179 28.44 -34.13 -4.43
C GLU A 179 28.72 -34.55 -2.96
N ILE A 180 28.12 -33.83 -2.00
CA ILE A 180 28.37 -34.01 -0.56
C ILE A 180 27.21 -34.72 0.11
N ASN A 181 27.51 -35.80 0.84
CA ASN A 181 26.53 -36.50 1.67
C ASN A 181 26.11 -35.67 2.91
N LEU A 182 25.01 -36.06 3.56
CA LEU A 182 24.45 -35.28 4.68
C LEU A 182 25.41 -35.17 5.87
N TYR A 183 26.21 -36.21 6.11
CA TYR A 183 27.15 -36.25 7.24
C TYR A 183 28.28 -35.24 7.03
N ARG A 184 28.93 -35.26 5.86
CA ARG A 184 29.98 -34.30 5.51
C ARG A 184 29.44 -32.88 5.45
N TRP A 185 28.23 -32.66 4.95
CA TRP A 185 27.56 -31.36 5.01
C TRP A 185 27.42 -30.83 6.44
N LYS A 186 26.88 -31.66 7.35
CA LYS A 186 26.71 -31.27 8.75
C LYS A 186 28.04 -30.91 9.40
N LYS A 187 29.08 -31.72 9.17
CA LYS A 187 30.42 -31.46 9.68
C LYS A 187 30.97 -30.13 9.15
N LEU A 188 30.93 -29.92 7.83
CA LEU A 188 31.41 -28.68 7.21
C LEU A 188 30.67 -27.44 7.74
N MET A 189 29.34 -27.52 7.90
CA MET A 189 28.56 -26.41 8.46
C MET A 189 28.87 -26.14 9.93
N THR A 190 29.14 -27.18 10.72
CA THR A 190 29.59 -27.02 12.11
C THR A 190 30.97 -26.37 12.17
N ASP A 191 31.91 -26.82 11.35
CA ASP A 191 33.27 -26.29 11.29
C ASP A 191 33.26 -24.82 10.81
N THR A 192 32.46 -24.51 9.77
CA THR A 192 32.24 -23.14 9.28
C THR A 192 31.63 -22.25 10.34
N LYS A 193 30.65 -22.74 11.10
CA LYS A 193 30.01 -21.97 12.17
C LYS A 193 31.01 -21.61 13.28
N VAL A 194 31.84 -22.56 13.71
CA VAL A 194 32.87 -22.33 14.73
C VAL A 194 33.90 -21.29 14.26
N LEU A 195 34.29 -21.31 12.98
CA LEU A 195 35.22 -20.32 12.44
C LEU A 195 34.61 -18.91 12.44
N VAL A 196 33.35 -18.77 12.01
CA VAL A 196 32.65 -17.48 12.03
C VAL A 196 32.46 -16.96 13.45
N GLU A 197 32.06 -17.82 14.40
CA GLU A 197 31.93 -17.43 15.80
C GLU A 197 33.28 -16.96 16.38
N LYS A 198 34.38 -17.65 16.07
CA LYS A 198 35.72 -17.24 16.48
C LYS A 198 36.12 -15.88 15.90
N TYR A 199 35.88 -15.65 14.60
CA TYR A 199 36.19 -14.37 13.95
C TYR A 199 35.39 -13.22 14.58
N LEU A 200 34.09 -13.43 14.83
CA LEU A 200 33.23 -12.44 15.48
C LEU A 200 33.66 -12.18 16.93
N ASP A 201 34.07 -13.20 17.68
CA ASP A 201 34.51 -13.04 19.06
C ASP A 201 35.83 -12.27 19.17
N GLU A 202 36.77 -12.45 18.24
CA GLU A 202 38.03 -11.70 18.17
C GLU A 202 37.83 -10.22 17.79
N TYR A 203 36.76 -9.89 17.07
CA TYR A 203 36.49 -8.53 16.57
C TYR A 203 35.53 -7.70 17.43
N TYR A 204 34.59 -8.33 18.14
CA TYR A 204 33.54 -7.63 18.91
C TYR A 204 33.78 -7.63 20.42
N ASN A 205 34.82 -8.31 20.94
CA ASN A 205 35.13 -8.37 22.37
C ASN A 205 36.48 -7.75 22.79
N ASP A 206 37.15 -7.01 21.91
CA ASP A 206 38.20 -6.03 22.25
C ASP A 206 37.59 -4.61 22.39
#